data_AF-A0A3A8ZB80-F1
#
_entry.id   AF-A0A3A8ZB80-F1
#
_cell.length_a   1.000
_cell.length_b   1.000
_cell.length_c   1.000
_cell.angle_alpha   90.00
_cell.angle_beta   90.00
_cell.angle_gamma   90.00
#
_symmetry.space_group_name_H-M   'P 1'
#
loop_
_entity.id
_entity.type
_entity.pdbx_description
1 polymer ?
#
loop_
_entity_poly.entity_id
_entity_poly.type
_entity_poly.pdbx_seq_one_letter_code
_entity_poly.pdbx_strand_id
1 'polypeptide(L)'
;MDISTLTPDKQVKFQYWLDVIRQCRASGLTNQVWCEQHDISLKSYYYWIAKIRKLALEELPRKRNGSRPVMEQTALLPDGAPEFTEVSLHGRQDFSAAPAAVLHIGTVTVELFEDTSCELLEAIMKAVRSC
;
A
#
# COMPACT_ATOMS: atom_id res chain seq x y z
N MET A 1 -8.18 -16.17 2.56
CA MET A 1 -7.88 -17.61 2.41
C MET A 1 -6.37 -17.80 2.45
N ASP A 2 -5.88 -18.59 3.40
CA ASP A 2 -4.44 -18.81 3.58
C ASP A 2 -3.84 -19.53 2.37
N ILE A 3 -2.74 -19.00 1.84
CA ILE A 3 -2.06 -19.48 0.62
C ILE A 3 -1.69 -20.97 0.76
N SER A 4 -1.41 -21.40 2.00
CA SER A 4 -1.08 -22.77 2.40
C SER A 4 -2.23 -23.78 2.22
N THR A 5 -3.46 -23.32 1.99
CA THR A 5 -4.65 -24.18 1.81
C THR A 5 -4.96 -24.51 0.34
N LEU A 6 -4.17 -23.96 -0.60
CA LEU A 6 -4.34 -24.19 -2.02
C LEU A 6 -3.80 -25.56 -2.45
N THR A 7 -4.37 -26.13 -3.52
CA THR A 7 -3.79 -27.32 -4.16
C THR A 7 -2.37 -27.02 -4.65
N PRO A 8 -1.46 -28.01 -4.69
CA PRO A 8 -0.06 -27.79 -5.09
C PRO A 8 0.10 -27.02 -6.41
N ASP A 9 -0.71 -27.36 -7.43
CA ASP A 9 -0.68 -26.68 -8.72
C ASP A 9 -1.05 -25.19 -8.65
N LYS A 10 -2.02 -24.86 -7.78
CA LYS A 10 -2.44 -23.47 -7.56
C LYS A 10 -1.34 -22.69 -6.85
N GLN A 11 -0.62 -23.34 -5.92
CA GLN A 11 0.49 -22.72 -5.21
C GLN A 11 1.65 -22.40 -6.15
N VAL A 12 2.07 -23.36 -6.96
CA VAL A 12 3.14 -23.17 -7.95
C VAL A 12 2.77 -22.04 -8.92
N LYS A 13 1.54 -22.05 -9.43
CA LYS A 13 1.07 -20.98 -10.32
C LYS A 13 1.06 -19.62 -9.64
N PHE A 14 0.65 -19.55 -8.38
CA PHE A 14 0.63 -18.31 -7.61
C PHE A 14 2.04 -17.76 -7.41
N GLN A 15 2.99 -18.61 -7.01
CA GLN A 15 4.39 -18.21 -6.84
C GLN A 15 5.01 -17.71 -8.15
N TYR A 16 4.76 -18.41 -9.26
CA TYR A 16 5.19 -17.95 -10.58
C TYR A 16 4.71 -16.52 -10.88
N TRP A 17 3.44 -16.20 -10.61
CA TRP A 17 2.90 -14.87 -10.87
C TRP A 17 3.42 -13.80 -9.90
N LEU A 18 3.76 -14.17 -8.66
CA LEU A 18 4.46 -13.26 -7.75
C LEU A 18 5.85 -12.90 -8.29
N ASP A 19 6.59 -13.89 -8.79
CA ASP A 19 7.91 -13.68 -9.37
C ASP A 19 7.85 -12.84 -10.64
N VAL A 20 6.89 -13.10 -11.53
CA VAL A 20 6.62 -12.28 -12.72
C VAL A 20 6.39 -10.82 -12.35
N ILE A 21 5.52 -10.55 -11.37
CA ILE A 21 5.22 -9.19 -10.94
C ILE A 21 6.45 -8.53 -10.30
N ARG A 22 7.23 -9.27 -9.52
CA ARG A 22 8.47 -8.78 -8.91
C ARG A 22 9.49 -8.37 -9.97
N GLN A 23 9.72 -9.23 -10.97
CA GLN A 23 10.64 -8.96 -12.08
C GLN A 23 10.19 -7.78 -12.92
N CYS A 24 8.89 -7.70 -13.26
CA CYS A 24 8.34 -6.56 -14.00
C CYS A 24 8.58 -5.24 -13.26
N ARG A 25 8.37 -5.19 -11.94
CA ARG A 25 8.63 -3.99 -11.12
C ARG A 25 10.11 -3.64 -11.04
N ALA A 26 10.97 -4.65 -10.90
CA ALA A 26 12.42 -4.45 -10.84
C ALA A 26 13.01 -3.97 -12.18
N SER A 27 12.34 -4.25 -13.31
CA SER A 27 12.81 -3.86 -14.64
C SER A 27 12.79 -2.35 -14.90
N GLY A 28 11.96 -1.59 -14.17
CA GLY A 28 11.73 -0.16 -14.44
C GLY A 28 10.97 0.13 -15.75
N LEU A 29 10.60 -0.90 -16.51
CA LEU A 29 9.81 -0.77 -17.74
C LEU A 29 8.33 -0.61 -17.42
N THR A 30 7.56 -0.10 -18.39
CA THR A 30 6.10 -0.16 -18.29
C THR A 30 5.62 -1.61 -18.37
N ASN A 31 4.49 -1.90 -17.70
CA ASN A 31 3.92 -3.26 -17.69
C ASN A 31 3.71 -3.81 -19.11
N GLN A 32 3.31 -2.95 -20.05
CA GLN A 32 3.09 -3.35 -21.44
C GLN A 32 4.39 -3.81 -22.11
N VAL A 33 5.42 -2.97 -22.09
CA VAL A 33 6.71 -3.29 -22.72
C VAL A 33 7.33 -4.55 -22.12
N TRP A 34 7.31 -4.67 -20.79
CA TRP A 34 7.84 -5.85 -20.12
C TRP A 34 7.04 -7.12 -20.48
N CYS A 35 5.71 -7.05 -20.47
CA CYS A 35 4.86 -8.18 -20.84
C CYS A 35 5.12 -8.64 -22.28
N GLU A 36 5.28 -7.71 -23.23
CA GLU A 36 5.60 -8.02 -24.63
C GLU A 36 6.97 -8.70 -24.78
N GLN A 37 8.00 -8.22 -24.06
CA GLN A 37 9.36 -8.81 -24.11
C GLN A 37 9.43 -10.22 -23.51
N HIS A 38 8.56 -10.53 -22.55
CA HIS A 38 8.56 -11.78 -21.81
C HIS A 38 7.45 -12.76 -22.25
N ASP A 39 6.80 -12.49 -23.38
CA ASP A 39 5.68 -13.29 -23.93
C ASP A 39 4.54 -13.53 -22.93
N ILE A 40 4.24 -12.50 -22.15
CA ILE A 40 3.17 -12.51 -21.16
C ILE A 40 2.01 -11.68 -21.69
N SER A 41 0.82 -12.28 -21.72
CA SER A 41 -0.38 -11.52 -22.04
C SER A 41 -0.64 -10.43 -20.99
N LEU A 42 -0.72 -9.17 -21.43
CA LEU A 42 -1.03 -8.02 -20.57
C LEU A 42 -2.36 -8.23 -19.81
N LYS A 43 -3.34 -8.89 -20.43
CA LYS A 43 -4.62 -9.24 -19.80
C LYS A 43 -4.42 -10.21 -18.63
N SER A 44 -3.63 -11.26 -18.83
CA SER A 44 -3.30 -12.22 -17.77
C SER A 44 -2.52 -11.55 -16.64
N TYR A 45 -1.57 -10.67 -16.98
CA TYR A 45 -0.80 -9.92 -16.00
C TYR A 45 -1.69 -9.11 -15.05
N TYR A 46 -2.61 -8.31 -15.60
CA TYR A 46 -3.55 -7.54 -14.76
C TYR A 46 -4.54 -8.43 -13.99
N TYR A 47 -5.00 -9.52 -14.60
CA TYR A 47 -5.83 -10.50 -13.90
C TYR A 47 -5.14 -11.05 -12.65
N TRP A 48 -3.85 -11.43 -12.77
CA TRP A 48 -3.10 -11.99 -11.65
C TRP A 48 -2.77 -10.97 -10.57
N ILE A 49 -2.47 -9.72 -10.94
CA ILE A 49 -2.35 -8.63 -9.95
C ILE A 49 -3.64 -8.49 -9.14
N ALA A 50 -4.80 -8.43 -9.79
CA ALA A 50 -6.08 -8.31 -9.10
C ALA A 50 -6.35 -9.50 -8.19
N LYS A 51 -6.06 -10.72 -8.66
CA LYS A 51 -6.22 -11.96 -7.90
C LYS A 51 -5.33 -12.01 -6.66
N ILE A 52 -4.06 -11.64 -6.80
CA ILE A 52 -3.09 -11.59 -5.69
C ILE A 52 -3.51 -10.54 -4.65
N ARG A 53 -3.92 -9.33 -5.09
CA ARG A 53 -4.42 -8.29 -4.19
C ARG A 53 -5.63 -8.75 -3.39
N LYS A 54 -6.60 -9.40 -4.04
CA LYS A 54 -7.80 -9.92 -3.37
C LYS A 54 -7.43 -10.92 -2.26
N LEU A 55 -6.52 -11.84 -2.53
CA LEU A 55 -6.06 -12.81 -1.55
C LEU A 55 -5.36 -12.13 -0.37
N ALA A 56 -4.49 -11.16 -0.62
CA ALA A 56 -3.84 -10.39 0.44
C ALA A 56 -4.83 -9.60 1.32
N LEU A 57 -5.90 -9.06 0.72
CA LEU A 57 -6.95 -8.34 1.45
C LEU A 57 -7.86 -9.25 2.27
N GLU A 58 -8.06 -10.51 1.86
CA GLU A 58 -8.82 -11.49 2.63
C GLU A 58 -8.09 -11.93 3.91
N GLU A 59 -6.75 -11.83 3.94
CA GLU A 59 -5.90 -12.13 5.10
C GLU A 59 -5.81 -10.98 6.10
N LEU A 60 -6.20 -9.76 5.71
CA LEU A 60 -6.27 -8.66 6.66
C LEU A 60 -7.51 -8.81 7.55
N PRO A 61 -7.38 -8.67 8.88
CA PRO A 61 -8.53 -8.57 9.76
C PRO A 61 -9.42 -7.45 9.26
N ARG A 62 -10.61 -7.79 8.74
CA ARG A 62 -11.59 -6.78 8.36
C ARG A 62 -11.94 -6.03 9.64
N LYS A 63 -11.41 -4.82 9.82
CA LYS A 63 -11.97 -3.90 10.79
C LYS A 63 -13.42 -3.72 10.34
N ARG A 64 -14.36 -4.29 11.09
CA ARG A 64 -15.79 -4.11 10.86
C ARG A 64 -16.06 -2.66 11.17
N ASN A 65 -15.91 -1.81 10.17
CA ASN A 65 -16.41 -0.45 10.21
C ASN A 65 -17.92 -0.64 10.27
N GLY A 66 -18.45 -0.56 11.50
CA GLY A 66 -19.87 -0.62 11.75
C GLY A 66 -20.59 0.32 10.80
N SER A 67 -21.76 -0.13 10.37
CA SER A 67 -22.84 0.64 9.80
C SER A 67 -22.63 2.14 9.96
N ARG A 68 -22.36 2.82 8.85
CA ARG A 68 -22.48 4.27 8.76
C ARG A 68 -23.86 4.61 9.35
N PRO A 69 -23.99 5.43 10.42
CA PRO A 69 -25.30 5.88 10.82
C PRO A 69 -25.86 6.64 9.62
N VAL A 70 -26.99 6.15 9.12
CA VAL A 70 -27.84 6.89 8.22
C VAL A 70 -28.31 8.11 9.01
N MET A 71 -27.61 9.23 8.85
CA MET A 71 -28.17 10.51 9.25
C MET A 71 -29.16 10.89 8.16
N GLU A 72 -30.41 10.55 8.43
CA GLU A 72 -31.57 10.98 7.69
C GLU A 72 -31.68 12.49 7.85
N GLN A 73 -31.16 13.23 6.87
CA GLN A 73 -31.31 14.68 6.81
C GLN A 73 -32.45 14.98 5.85
N THR A 74 -33.62 15.15 6.45
CA THR A 74 -34.80 15.72 5.81
C THR A 74 -34.43 17.03 5.12
N ALA A 75 -34.95 17.14 3.90
CA ALA A 75 -34.81 18.23 2.95
C ALA A 75 -34.88 19.63 3.58
N LEU A 76 -34.09 20.55 3.03
CA LEU A 76 -34.53 21.84 2.49
C LEU A 76 -33.36 22.41 1.66
N LEU A 77 -33.54 22.50 0.33
CA LEU A 77 -32.79 23.44 -0.53
C LEU A 77 -33.58 24.77 -0.52
N PRO A 78 -32.96 25.95 -0.71
CA PRO A 78 -32.56 26.34 -2.07
C PRO A 78 -31.32 27.24 -2.19
N ASP A 79 -30.73 27.13 -3.39
CA ASP A 79 -30.04 28.16 -4.16
C ASP A 79 -28.67 28.68 -3.70
N GLY A 80 -27.73 28.64 -4.65
CA GLY A 80 -26.31 28.94 -4.48
C GLY A 80 -25.50 28.11 -5.46
N ALA A 81 -24.83 28.79 -6.39
CA ALA A 81 -24.00 28.25 -7.47
C ALA A 81 -23.08 27.09 -7.05
N PRO A 82 -22.63 26.21 -7.98
CA PRO A 82 -21.69 25.15 -7.64
C PRO A 82 -20.34 25.75 -7.29
N GLU A 83 -20.16 26.11 -6.03
CA GLU A 83 -18.88 26.44 -5.45
C GLU A 83 -18.11 25.12 -5.34
N PHE A 84 -17.12 24.96 -6.22
CA PHE A 84 -16.16 23.88 -6.15
C PHE A 84 -15.51 23.91 -4.77
N THR A 85 -16.01 23.07 -3.86
CA THR A 85 -15.44 22.93 -2.53
C THR A 85 -14.15 22.15 -2.69
N GLU A 86 -13.02 22.82 -2.47
CA GLU A 86 -11.71 22.21 -2.45
C GLU A 86 -11.67 21.13 -1.36
N VAL A 87 -11.65 19.88 -1.79
CA VAL A 87 -11.40 18.76 -0.88
C VAL A 87 -9.93 18.85 -0.49
N SER A 88 -9.66 19.45 0.67
CA SER A 88 -8.37 19.33 1.32
C SER A 88 -8.13 17.86 1.64
N LEU A 89 -7.47 17.16 0.71
CA LEU A 89 -6.86 15.87 0.97
C LEU A 89 -5.79 16.11 2.05
N HIS A 90 -6.16 15.88 3.31
CA HIS A 90 -5.22 15.70 4.42
C HIS A 90 -4.43 14.41 4.17
N GLY A 91 -3.58 14.45 3.15
CA GLY A 91 -2.81 13.34 2.62
C GLY A 91 -1.59 13.81 1.83
N ARG A 92 -1.21 15.08 1.97
CA ARG A 92 0.14 15.54 1.69
C ARG A 92 0.83 15.65 3.03
N GLN A 93 1.43 14.56 3.51
CA GLN A 93 2.52 14.70 4.46
C GLN A 93 3.66 15.32 3.67
N ASP A 94 3.65 16.65 3.59
CA ASP A 94 4.83 17.41 3.27
C ASP A 94 5.83 17.10 4.40
N PHE A 95 6.83 16.27 4.14
CA PHE A 95 8.04 16.22 4.97
C PHE A 95 8.83 17.53 4.73
N SER A 96 8.19 18.66 5.04
CA SER A 96 8.74 20.02 5.05
C SER A 96 8.86 20.53 6.49
N ALA A 97 8.80 19.63 7.48
CA ALA A 97 9.20 19.91 8.84
C ALA A 97 10.67 19.53 9.01
N ALA A 98 11.45 20.38 9.66
CA ALA A 98 12.79 20.02 10.08
C ALA A 98 12.71 18.77 10.98
N PRO A 99 13.62 17.80 10.85
CA PRO A 99 13.61 16.62 11.70
C PRO A 99 13.75 17.02 13.16
N ALA A 100 12.95 16.40 14.03
CA ALA A 100 13.00 16.58 15.48
C ALA A 100 14.34 16.08 16.06
N ALA A 101 14.93 15.06 15.43
CA ALA A 101 16.28 14.60 15.73
C ALA A 101 16.91 13.91 14.52
N VAL A 102 18.24 13.98 14.40
CA VAL A 102 19.01 13.27 13.37
C VAL A 102 20.07 12.40 14.04
N LEU A 103 20.09 11.12 13.70
CA LEU A 103 21.04 10.13 14.22
C LEU A 103 22.00 9.71 13.11
N HIS A 104 23.31 9.77 13.39
CA HIS A 104 24.34 9.28 12.48
C HIS A 104 24.92 7.97 13.00
N ILE A 105 24.86 6.91 12.20
CA ILE A 105 25.41 5.58 12.48
C ILE A 105 26.35 5.21 11.33
N GLY A 106 27.66 5.42 11.52
CA GLY A 106 28.67 5.20 10.48
C GLY A 106 28.40 6.11 9.27
N THR A 107 28.09 5.51 8.12
CA THR A 107 27.73 6.23 6.87
C THR A 107 26.21 6.38 6.69
N VAL A 108 25.40 5.96 7.65
CA VAL A 108 23.93 6.01 7.59
C VAL A 108 23.41 7.16 8.44
N THR A 109 22.47 7.93 7.89
CA THR A 109 21.76 9.00 8.60
C THR A 109 20.30 8.62 8.74
N VAL A 110 19.77 8.68 9.96
CA VAL A 110 18.36 8.42 10.29
C VAL A 110 17.74 9.72 10.78
N GLU A 111 16.71 10.19 10.09
CA GLU A 111 15.96 11.40 10.44
C GLU A 111 14.67 11.01 11.16
N LEU A 112 14.44 11.61 12.33
CA LEU A 112 13.28 11.39 13.18
C LEU A 112 12.39 12.61 13.14
N PHE A 113 11.12 12.43 12.78
CA PHE A 113 10.11 13.48 12.74
C PHE A 113 9.22 13.41 14.00
N GLU A 114 8.56 14.51 14.35
CA GLU A 114 7.77 14.63 15.59
C GLU A 114 6.57 13.66 15.64
N ASP A 115 6.10 13.18 14.49
CA ASP A 115 5.06 12.17 14.34
C ASP A 115 5.56 10.72 14.37
N THR A 116 6.87 10.52 14.61
CA THR A 116 7.44 9.16 14.71
C THR A 116 6.83 8.43 15.91
N SER A 117 6.17 7.30 15.66
CA SER A 117 5.58 6.51 16.73
C SER A 117 6.66 5.87 17.62
N CYS A 118 6.42 5.85 18.93
CA CYS A 118 7.34 5.23 19.89
C CYS A 118 7.59 3.74 19.57
N GLU A 119 6.58 3.03 19.08
CA GLU A 119 6.70 1.61 18.70
C GLU A 119 7.71 1.38 17.56
N LEU A 120 7.67 2.25 16.54
CA LEU A 120 8.60 2.20 15.41
C LEU A 120 10.02 2.55 15.85
N LEU A 121 10.16 3.59 16.67
CA LEU A 121 11.45 4.00 17.22
C LEU A 121 12.07 2.89 18.07
N GLU A 122 11.29 2.23 18.91
CA GLU A 122 11.75 1.08 19.70
C GLU A 122 12.17 -0.10 18.82
N ALA A 123 11.42 -0.41 17.77
CA ALA A 123 11.73 -1.50 16.86
C ALA A 123 13.06 -1.26 16.15
N ILE A 124 13.30 -0.04 15.67
CA ILE A 124 14.57 0.37 15.05
C ILE A 124 15.72 0.24 16.06
N MET A 125 15.55 0.77 17.28
CA MET A 125 16.57 0.69 18.32
C MET A 125 16.89 -0.75 18.74
N LYS A 126 15.90 -1.65 18.79
CA LYS A 126 16.12 -3.09 19.07
C LYS A 126 16.89 -3.77 17.94
N ALA A 127 16.56 -3.45 16.69
CA ALA A 127 17.26 -4.00 15.54
C ALA A 127 18.74 -3.59 15.52
N VAL A 128 19.04 -2.32 15.78
CA VAL A 128 20.41 -1.80 15.81
C VAL A 128 21.24 -2.36 16.96
N ARG A 129 20.65 -2.58 18.15
CA ARG A 129 21.34 -3.20 19.30
C ARG A 129 21.73 -4.67 19.07
N SER A 130 21.14 -5.32 18.07
CA SER A 130 21.39 -6.73 17.77
C SER A 130 22.53 -6.94 16.75
N CYS A 131 23.16 -5.86 16.31
CA CYS A 131 24.37 -5.84 15.49
C CYS A 131 25.59 -5.52 16.36
#